data_AF-A0A0S8IP28-F1
#
_entry.id   AF-A0A0S8IP28-F1
#
_cell.length_a   1.000
_cell.length_b   1.000
_cell.length_c   1.000
_cell.angle_alpha   90.00
_cell.angle_beta   90.00
_cell.angle_gamma   90.00
#
_symmetry.space_group_name_H-M   'P 1'
#
loop_
_entity.id
_entity.type
_entity.pdbx_description
1 polymer ?
#
loop_
_entity_poly.entity_id
_entity_poly.type
_entity_poly.pdbx_seq_one_letter_code
_entity_poly.pdbx_strand_id
1 'polypeptide(L)'
;MIQKKKIKVLFVFLLCFSAIQQVIAQDINTKEKVKETKTMKEVQGEVTWVKQDKISIVYNTDESKGMDYEILLPVDKDTKLVHLKSIEQIKIGDRVRILYEEKTQESAGEVRSYRRAKVITFIGPALPKVTAPLLESDVLGSE
;
A
#
# COMPACT_ATOMS: atom_id res chain seq x y z
N MET A 1 22.95 18.44 76.64
CA MET A 1 22.06 19.18 75.70
C MET A 1 22.37 18.94 74.20
N ILE A 2 22.99 17.81 73.81
CA ILE A 2 23.59 17.64 72.46
C ILE A 2 22.83 16.63 71.56
N GLN A 3 22.01 15.73 72.11
CA GLN A 3 21.35 14.68 71.32
C GLN A 3 20.11 15.12 70.51
N LYS A 4 19.40 16.19 70.91
CA LYS A 4 18.18 16.63 70.21
C LYS A 4 18.43 17.31 68.86
N LYS A 5 19.67 17.73 68.56
CA LYS A 5 20.01 18.43 67.29
C LYS A 5 20.27 17.46 66.13
N LYS A 6 20.77 16.24 66.39
CA LYS A 6 21.11 15.27 65.33
C LYS A 6 19.88 14.63 64.68
N ILE A 7 18.79 14.47 65.44
CA ILE A 7 17.54 13.86 64.97
C ILE A 7 16.77 14.79 64.02
N LYS A 8 16.85 16.11 64.21
CA LYS A 8 16.19 17.08 63.31
C LYS A 8 16.85 17.16 61.94
N VAL A 9 18.16 16.99 61.85
CA VAL A 9 18.89 17.01 60.56
C VAL A 9 18.61 15.75 59.74
N LEU A 10 18.44 14.59 60.41
CA LEU A 10 18.12 13.33 59.75
C LEU A 10 16.71 13.31 59.16
N PHE A 11 15.74 13.97 59.81
CA PHE A 11 14.36 14.08 59.31
C PHE A 11 14.21 15.04 58.11
N VAL A 12 15.01 16.11 58.04
CA VAL A 12 14.99 17.05 56.91
C VAL A 12 15.57 16.41 55.64
N PHE A 13 16.59 15.55 55.78
CA PHE A 13 17.18 14.83 54.65
C PHE A 13 16.25 13.76 54.06
N LEU A 14 15.44 13.10 54.91
CA LEU A 14 14.49 12.07 54.48
C LEU A 14 13.28 12.65 53.71
N LEU A 15 12.83 13.86 54.06
CA LEU A 15 11.74 14.57 53.37
C LEU A 15 12.13 15.14 52.00
N CYS A 16 13.42 15.45 51.77
CA CYS A 16 13.90 15.89 50.45
C CYS A 16 14.00 14.74 49.45
N PHE A 17 14.17 13.49 49.90
CA PHE A 17 14.32 12.34 49.00
C PHE A 17 12.98 11.87 48.40
N SER A 18 11.86 12.09 49.09
CA SER A 18 10.52 11.75 48.59
C SER A 18 9.99 12.71 47.52
N ALA A 19 10.52 13.93 47.41
CA ALA A 19 10.09 14.90 46.41
C ALA A 19 10.67 14.63 45.00
N ILE A 20 11.79 13.91 44.91
CA ILE A 20 12.47 13.63 43.63
C ILE A 20 11.77 12.50 42.85
N GLN A 21 11.02 11.64 43.52
CA GLN A 21 10.38 10.48 42.89
C GLN A 21 9.11 10.80 42.07
N GLN A 22 8.57 12.02 42.15
CA GLN A 22 7.35 12.39 41.42
C GLN A 22 7.58 12.95 40.00
N VAL A 23 8.84 13.15 39.57
CA VAL A 23 9.15 13.71 38.25
C VAL A 23 9.20 12.66 37.13
N ILE A 24 9.26 11.36 37.46
CA ILE A 24 9.44 10.29 36.45
C ILE A 24 8.09 9.72 35.93
N ALA A 25 6.95 10.14 36.50
CA ALA A 25 5.65 9.55 36.15
C ALA A 25 4.90 10.24 34.99
N GLN A 26 5.45 11.27 34.33
CA GLN A 26 4.71 12.07 33.34
C GLN A 26 5.01 11.79 31.86
N ASP A 27 5.80 10.76 31.51
CA ASP A 27 6.22 10.57 30.10
C ASP A 27 5.95 9.17 29.52
N ILE A 28 4.74 8.64 29.72
CA ILE A 28 4.31 7.36 29.09
C ILE A 28 2.92 7.47 28.41
N ASN A 29 2.44 8.67 28.09
CA ASN A 29 1.14 8.80 27.42
C ASN A 29 1.06 9.89 26.34
N THR A 30 2.18 10.24 25.72
CA THR A 30 2.11 10.87 24.41
C THR A 30 1.78 9.77 23.39
N LYS A 31 0.48 9.46 23.24
CA LYS A 31 -0.01 8.72 22.06
C LYS A 31 0.46 9.51 20.85
N GLU A 32 1.49 8.99 20.20
CA GLU A 32 2.04 9.56 19.00
C GLU A 32 0.91 9.78 18.01
N LYS A 33 0.75 11.02 17.53
CA LYS A 33 -0.37 11.37 16.66
C LYS A 33 -0.15 10.70 15.30
N VAL A 34 -0.80 9.55 15.08
CA VAL A 34 -0.82 8.88 13.78
C VAL A 34 -1.51 9.82 12.79
N LYS A 35 -0.75 10.32 11.80
CA LYS A 35 -1.30 11.10 10.70
C LYS A 35 -1.74 10.14 9.61
N GLU A 36 -3.04 10.13 9.32
CA GLU A 36 -3.63 9.29 8.28
C GLU A 36 -4.09 10.16 7.10
N THR A 37 -3.66 9.82 5.89
CA THR A 37 -4.13 10.45 4.65
C THR A 37 -4.74 9.38 3.75
N LYS A 38 -5.89 9.68 3.16
CA LYS A 38 -6.55 8.82 2.18
C LYS A 38 -6.71 9.57 0.86
N THR A 39 -6.27 8.96 -0.22
CA THR A 39 -6.32 9.55 -1.56
C THR A 39 -6.88 8.55 -2.54
N MET A 40 -7.83 8.99 -3.36
CA MET A 40 -8.32 8.19 -4.49
C MET A 40 -7.40 8.39 -5.69
N LYS A 41 -6.96 7.29 -6.29
CA LYS A 41 -6.14 7.28 -7.50
C LYS A 41 -6.77 6.37 -8.54
N GLU A 42 -6.52 6.66 -9.80
CA GLU A 42 -7.00 5.87 -10.92
C GLU A 42 -5.81 5.30 -11.69
N VAL A 43 -5.96 4.07 -12.17
CA VAL A 43 -5.00 3.42 -13.07
C VAL A 43 -5.77 2.62 -14.12
N GLN A 44 -5.23 2.56 -15.33
CA GLN A 44 -5.80 1.78 -16.43
C GLN A 44 -4.71 0.93 -17.05
N GLY A 45 -5.02 -0.31 -17.39
CA GLY A 45 -4.00 -1.24 -17.85
C GLY A 45 -4.57 -2.56 -18.38
N GLU A 46 -3.64 -3.44 -18.77
CA GLU A 46 -3.89 -4.81 -19.17
C GLU A 46 -3.74 -5.75 -17.97
N VAL A 47 -4.68 -6.66 -17.78
CA VAL A 47 -4.67 -7.63 -16.68
C VAL A 47 -3.61 -8.68 -16.93
N THR A 48 -2.59 -8.75 -16.08
CA THR A 48 -1.56 -9.80 -16.09
C THR A 48 -1.93 -10.97 -15.21
N TRP A 49 -2.69 -10.72 -14.15
CA TRP A 49 -3.10 -11.74 -13.19
C TRP A 49 -4.36 -11.33 -12.44
N VAL A 50 -5.22 -12.30 -12.11
CA VAL A 50 -6.45 -12.05 -11.35
C VAL A 50 -6.80 -13.24 -10.48
N LYS A 51 -7.18 -12.96 -9.23
CA LYS A 51 -7.82 -13.87 -8.29
C LYS A 51 -8.96 -13.14 -7.59
N GLN A 52 -9.74 -13.87 -6.80
CA GLN A 52 -10.91 -13.34 -6.12
C GLN A 52 -10.59 -12.16 -5.18
N ASP A 53 -9.41 -12.14 -4.57
CA ASP A 53 -8.98 -11.15 -3.57
C ASP A 53 -7.98 -10.11 -4.11
N LYS A 54 -7.54 -10.23 -5.36
CA LYS A 54 -6.45 -9.42 -5.93
C LYS A 54 -6.50 -9.37 -7.45
N ILE A 55 -6.10 -8.23 -8.01
CA ILE A 55 -5.94 -8.04 -9.44
C ILE A 55 -4.60 -7.35 -9.71
N SER A 56 -3.90 -7.80 -10.75
CA SER A 56 -2.65 -7.22 -11.22
C SER A 56 -2.80 -6.71 -12.63
N ILE A 57 -2.33 -5.49 -12.90
CA ILE A 57 -2.36 -4.89 -14.23
C ILE A 57 -1.02 -4.25 -14.59
N VAL A 58 -0.63 -4.36 -15.84
CA VAL A 58 0.42 -3.52 -16.44
C VAL A 58 -0.23 -2.22 -16.93
N TYR A 59 0.22 -1.10 -16.38
CA TYR A 59 -0.36 0.22 -16.68
C TYR A 59 0.55 1.09 -17.55
N ASN A 60 1.82 0.72 -17.69
CA ASN A 60 2.76 1.39 -18.57
C ASN A 60 3.86 0.40 -19.00
N THR A 61 4.35 0.53 -20.22
CA THR A 61 5.47 -0.25 -20.76
C THR A 61 6.50 0.74 -21.31
N ASP A 62 7.71 0.71 -20.77
CA ASP A 62 8.86 1.47 -21.29
C ASP A 62 9.62 0.59 -22.27
N GLU A 63 9.25 0.69 -23.55
CA GLU A 63 9.85 -0.07 -24.65
C GLU A 63 11.36 0.17 -24.77
N SER A 64 11.84 1.37 -24.41
CA SER A 64 13.26 1.70 -24.48
C SER A 64 14.11 0.90 -23.50
N LYS A 65 13.50 0.45 -22.39
CA LYS A 65 14.16 -0.35 -21.35
C LYS A 65 13.66 -1.79 -21.31
N GLY A 66 12.66 -2.13 -22.13
CA GLY A 66 11.98 -3.43 -22.07
C GLY A 66 11.37 -3.70 -20.69
N MET A 67 10.84 -2.67 -20.03
CA MET A 67 10.29 -2.78 -18.67
C MET A 67 8.80 -2.50 -18.63
N ASP A 68 8.05 -3.39 -17.99
CA ASP A 68 6.64 -3.21 -17.69
C ASP A 68 6.47 -2.69 -16.26
N TYR A 69 5.64 -1.66 -16.11
CA TYR A 69 5.21 -1.16 -14.82
C TYR A 69 3.88 -1.80 -14.45
N GLU A 70 3.94 -2.67 -13.45
CA GLU A 70 2.81 -3.43 -12.96
C GLU A 70 2.33 -2.89 -11.61
N ILE A 71 1.03 -3.01 -11.35
CA ILE A 71 0.44 -2.75 -10.04
C ILE A 71 -0.47 -3.89 -9.62
N LEU A 72 -0.20 -4.45 -8.45
CA LEU A 72 -1.04 -5.43 -7.77
C LEU A 72 -1.92 -4.72 -6.73
N LEU A 73 -3.24 -4.91 -6.83
CA LEU A 73 -4.22 -4.29 -5.96
C LEU A 73 -5.10 -5.35 -5.29
N PRO A 74 -5.24 -5.33 -3.96
CA PRO A 74 -6.27 -6.09 -3.25
C PRO A 74 -7.67 -5.67 -3.69
N VAL A 75 -8.54 -6.67 -3.83
CA VAL A 75 -9.96 -6.56 -4.12
C VAL A 75 -10.72 -7.07 -2.92
N ASP A 76 -11.61 -6.24 -2.41
CA ASP A 76 -12.43 -6.55 -1.25
C ASP A 76 -13.87 -6.85 -1.69
N LYS A 77 -14.69 -7.37 -0.78
CA LYS A 77 -16.12 -7.61 -1.03
C LYS A 77 -16.90 -6.32 -1.33
N ASP A 78 -16.39 -5.16 -0.91
CA ASP A 78 -16.98 -3.84 -1.17
C ASP A 78 -16.52 -3.22 -2.50
N THR A 79 -15.59 -3.86 -3.22
CA THR A 79 -15.14 -3.37 -4.53
C THR A 79 -16.28 -3.46 -5.54
N LYS A 80 -16.66 -2.32 -6.10
CA LYS A 80 -17.71 -2.26 -7.13
C LYS A 80 -17.15 -2.72 -8.48
N LEU A 81 -17.83 -3.66 -9.11
CA LEU A 81 -17.56 -4.08 -10.48
C LEU A 81 -18.52 -3.37 -11.44
N VAL A 82 -17.98 -2.73 -12.47
CA VAL A 82 -18.76 -2.00 -13.49
C VAL A 82 -18.66 -2.77 -14.81
N HIS A 83 -19.82 -3.01 -15.43
CA HIS A 83 -20.00 -3.84 -16.63
C HIS A 83 -19.70 -5.34 -16.45
N LEU A 84 -19.46 -5.78 -15.21
CA LEU A 84 -19.24 -7.18 -14.85
C LEU A 84 -20.12 -7.57 -13.66
N LYS A 85 -20.46 -8.85 -13.60
CA LYS A 85 -21.19 -9.47 -12.47
C LYS A 85 -20.24 -9.96 -11.38
N SER A 86 -19.05 -10.41 -11.76
CA SER A 86 -18.06 -10.98 -10.84
C SER A 86 -16.64 -10.80 -11.37
N ILE A 87 -15.65 -10.90 -10.47
CA ILE A 87 -14.23 -10.71 -10.82
C ILE A 87 -13.68 -11.86 -11.69
N GLU A 88 -14.28 -13.05 -11.58
CA GLU A 88 -13.92 -14.24 -12.35
C GLU A 88 -14.25 -14.09 -13.85
N GLN A 89 -15.03 -13.08 -14.22
CA GLN A 89 -15.28 -12.75 -15.62
C GLN A 89 -14.10 -12.02 -16.28
N ILE A 90 -13.22 -11.41 -15.49
CA ILE A 90 -11.99 -10.77 -15.96
C ILE A 90 -10.99 -11.87 -16.28
N LYS A 91 -10.37 -11.78 -17.46
CA LYS A 91 -9.33 -12.70 -17.91
C LYS A 91 -8.00 -11.97 -18.07
N ILE A 92 -6.92 -12.75 -18.07
CA ILE A 92 -5.59 -12.25 -18.43
C ILE A 92 -5.65 -11.70 -19.86
N GLY A 93 -5.09 -10.50 -20.05
CA GLY A 93 -5.12 -9.72 -21.29
C GLY A 93 -6.25 -8.70 -21.36
N ASP A 94 -7.31 -8.80 -20.53
CA ASP A 94 -8.41 -7.83 -20.57
C ASP A 94 -7.93 -6.44 -20.14
N ARG A 95 -8.58 -5.39 -20.67
CA ARG A 95 -8.32 -4.01 -20.28
C ARG A 95 -9.32 -3.55 -19.23
N VAL A 96 -8.80 -3.03 -18.13
CA VAL A 96 -9.59 -2.53 -17.01
C VAL A 96 -9.11 -1.16 -16.54
N ARG A 97 -10.03 -0.39 -15.97
CA ARG A 97 -9.73 0.83 -15.20
C ARG A 97 -10.05 0.57 -13.75
N ILE A 98 -9.10 0.86 -12.86
CA ILE A 98 -9.23 0.63 -11.43
C ILE A 98 -9.09 1.96 -10.69
N LEU A 99 -10.15 2.35 -9.98
CA LEU A 99 -10.11 3.39 -8.97
C LEU A 99 -9.75 2.72 -7.64
N TYR A 100 -8.64 3.11 -7.03
CA TYR A 100 -8.16 2.56 -5.76
C TYR A 100 -7.96 3.66 -4.71
N GLU A 101 -8.18 3.29 -3.45
CA GLU A 101 -7.83 4.11 -2.30
C GLU A 101 -6.39 3.80 -1.91
N GLU A 102 -5.56 4.83 -1.79
CA GLU A 102 -4.26 4.76 -1.13
C GLU A 102 -4.37 5.42 0.24
N LYS A 103 -4.11 4.64 1.29
CA LYS A 103 -4.08 5.09 2.68
C LYS A 103 -2.63 5.11 3.15
N THR A 104 -2.15 6.30 3.48
CA THR A 104 -0.81 6.52 4.05
C THR A 104 -0.94 6.78 5.54
N GLN A 105 -0.21 6.03 6.35
CA GLN A 105 -0.11 6.20 7.79
C GLN A 105 1.32 6.57 8.16
N GLU A 106 1.47 7.67 8.90
CA GLU A 106 2.74 8.13 9.45
C GLU A 106 2.68 8.01 10.98
N SER A 107 3.60 7.22 11.55
CA SER A 107 3.77 7.01 12.99
C SER A 107 5.25 6.76 13.28
N ALA A 108 5.81 7.36 14.34
CA ALA A 108 7.20 7.16 14.74
C ALA A 108 8.25 7.41 13.65
N GLY A 109 7.97 8.29 12.67
CA GLY A 109 8.85 8.51 11.52
C GLY A 109 8.80 7.39 10.45
N GLU A 110 7.99 6.35 10.64
CA GLU A 110 7.70 5.36 9.60
C GLU A 110 6.48 5.78 8.77
N VAL A 111 6.61 5.69 7.46
CA VAL A 111 5.51 5.89 6.50
C VAL A 111 5.13 4.55 5.89
N ARG A 112 3.88 4.13 6.11
CA ARG A 112 3.31 2.92 5.50
C ARG A 112 2.15 3.29 4.59
N SER A 113 2.15 2.75 3.37
CA SER A 113 1.09 2.95 2.40
C SER A 113 0.37 1.64 2.11
N TYR A 114 -0.96 1.69 2.17
CA TYR A 114 -1.85 0.58 1.85
C TYR A 114 -2.70 0.98 0.66
N ARG A 115 -2.92 0.04 -0.28
CA ARG A 115 -3.74 0.26 -1.47
C ARG A 115 -4.88 -0.74 -1.51
N ARG A 116 -6.03 -0.30 -2.00
CA ARG A 116 -7.21 -1.17 -2.14
C ARG A 116 -8.09 -0.73 -3.31
N ALA A 117 -8.46 -1.65 -4.18
CA ALA A 117 -9.39 -1.38 -5.27
C ALA A 117 -10.78 -1.04 -4.72
N LYS A 118 -11.37 0.06 -5.21
CA LYS A 118 -12.73 0.48 -4.84
C LYS A 118 -13.71 0.33 -5.99
N VAL A 119 -13.27 0.59 -7.22
CA VAL A 119 -14.07 0.35 -8.43
C VAL A 119 -13.19 -0.28 -9.49
N ILE A 120 -13.65 -1.37 -10.09
CA ILE A 120 -13.04 -1.99 -11.27
C ILE A 120 -14.04 -1.85 -12.42
N THR A 121 -13.64 -1.14 -13.46
CA THR A 121 -14.44 -0.94 -14.67
C THR A 121 -13.83 -1.74 -15.81
N PHE A 122 -14.60 -2.68 -16.36
CA PHE A 122 -14.21 -3.38 -17.56
C PHE A 122 -14.26 -2.45 -18.77
N ILE A 123 -13.15 -2.34 -19.50
CA ILE A 123 -13.05 -1.48 -20.68
C ILE A 123 -13.25 -2.32 -21.94
N GLY A 124 -12.61 -3.49 -22.00
CA GLY A 124 -12.68 -4.35 -23.17
C GLY A 124 -11.84 -5.61 -23.03
N PRO A 125 -12.06 -6.57 -23.94
CA PRO A 125 -11.32 -7.82 -23.94
C PRO A 125 -9.86 -7.61 -24.35
N ALA A 126 -9.05 -8.65 -24.16
CA ALA A 126 -7.70 -8.72 -24.72
C ALA A 126 -7.66 -8.38 -26.21
N LEU A 127 -6.68 -7.55 -26.58
CA LEU A 127 -6.45 -7.23 -27.98
C LEU A 127 -5.91 -8.47 -28.71
N PRO A 128 -6.35 -8.73 -29.96
CA PRO A 128 -5.77 -9.79 -30.76
C PRO A 128 -4.26 -9.57 -30.90
N LYS A 129 -3.44 -10.57 -30.55
CA LYS A 129 -2.03 -10.56 -30.94
C LYS A 129 -1.99 -10.65 -32.46
N VAL A 130 -1.67 -9.53 -33.12
CA VAL A 130 -1.39 -9.52 -34.56
C VAL A 130 -0.14 -10.37 -34.75
N THR A 131 -0.35 -11.62 -35.14
CA THR A 131 0.74 -12.47 -35.59
C THR A 131 1.08 -11.91 -36.96
N ALA A 132 2.25 -11.27 -37.09
CA ALA A 132 2.71 -10.83 -38.39
C ALA A 132 2.60 -12.03 -39.36
N PRO A 133 2.02 -11.87 -40.55
CA PRO A 133 1.99 -12.96 -41.52
C PRO A 133 3.43 -13.41 -41.71
N LEU A 134 3.68 -14.71 -41.48
CA LEU A 134 4.94 -15.34 -41.84
C LEU A 134 5.14 -15.00 -43.30
N LEU A 135 6.17 -14.21 -43.62
CA LEU A 135 6.62 -14.09 -44.98
C LEU A 135 7.08 -15.49 -45.37
N GLU A 136 6.19 -16.24 -46.03
CA GLU A 136 6.57 -17.39 -46.86
C GLU A 136 7.56 -16.84 -47.88
N SER A 137 8.85 -16.84 -47.53
CA SER A 137 9.93 -16.79 -48.51
C SER A 137 10.00 -18.18 -49.14
N ASP A 138 8.96 -18.52 -49.88
CA ASP A 138 8.92 -19.68 -50.74
C ASP A 138 9.54 -19.28 -52.10
N VAL A 139 10.50 -20.10 -52.53
CA VAL A 139 10.83 -20.39 -53.92
C VAL A 139 11.50 -19.25 -54.73
N LEU A 140 12.84 -19.28 -54.78
CA LEU A 140 13.71 -18.94 -55.93
C LEU A 140 15.16 -19.01 -55.43
N GLY A 141 16.05 -19.91 -55.85
CA GLY A 141 15.98 -20.89 -56.90
C GLY A 141 17.12 -21.90 -56.76
N SER A 142 16.81 -23.14 -57.12
CA SER A 142 17.79 -24.11 -57.60
C SER A 142 17.95 -23.91 -59.10
N GLU A 143 19.12 -23.43 -59.52
CA GLU A 143 19.72 -23.72 -60.82
C GLU A 143 21.17 -24.16 -60.60
#